data_AF-A0A661QS58-F1
#
_entry.id   AF-A0A661QS58-F1
#
_cell.length_a   1.000
_cell.length_b   1.000
_cell.length_c   1.000
_cell.angle_alpha   90.00
_cell.angle_beta   90.00
_cell.angle_gamma   90.00
#
_symmetry.space_group_name_H-M   'P 1'
#
loop_
_entity.id
_entity.type
_entity.pdbx_description
1 polymer ?
#
loop_
_entity_poly.entity_id
_entity_poly.type
_entity_poly.pdbx_seq_one_letter_code
_entity_poly.pdbx_strand_id
1 'polypeptide(L)'
;MDAREKLIMLMKKKAEEIKKRVGRNIYFSRDDKKEILRWDLVIAREVWEKIKTNVFVFKQGGLSSYVCPFCIYYEILHWDRADIERCEMCGYGARHGCCFYEDSDYRRIYDKMIPAIVFSNRWYKKVIKEIEEEAAIEKYKEGVKKAVFKNFWHEWAAKAGKVFQRLKRERENEGED
;
A
#
# COMPACT_ATOMS: atom_id res chain seq x y z
N MET A 1 -5.64 -1.36 -5.20
CA MET A 1 -4.54 -1.20 -4.26
C MET A 1 -3.38 -2.13 -4.58
N ASP A 2 -2.22 -1.58 -4.91
CA ASP A 2 -0.98 -2.33 -5.07
C ASP A 2 -0.19 -2.46 -3.75
N ALA A 3 0.94 -3.18 -3.77
CA ALA A 3 1.74 -3.42 -2.55
C ALA A 3 2.34 -2.13 -1.96
N ARG A 4 2.72 -1.15 -2.80
CA ARG A 4 3.28 0.13 -2.36
C ARG A 4 2.23 0.93 -1.60
N GLU A 5 1.00 0.94 -2.11
CA GLU A 5 -0.13 1.59 -1.45
C GLU A 5 -0.45 0.96 -0.09
N LYS A 6 -0.41 -0.38 0.01
CA LYS A 6 -0.57 -1.10 1.29
C LYS A 6 0.50 -0.71 2.32
N LEU A 7 1.77 -0.64 1.90
CA LEU A 7 2.89 -0.23 2.76
C LEU A 7 2.73 1.23 3.23
N ILE A 8 2.32 2.13 2.34
CA ILE A 8 2.03 3.53 2.67
C ILE A 8 0.89 3.63 3.69
N MET A 9 -0.17 2.84 3.52
CA MET A 9 -1.29 2.81 4.47
C MET A 9 -0.86 2.31 5.84
N LEU A 10 -0.03 1.27 5.91
CA LEU A 10 0.54 0.79 7.16
C LEU A 10 1.33 1.91 7.86
N MET A 11 2.21 2.59 7.13
CA MET A 11 3.02 3.68 7.69
C MET A 11 2.17 4.87 8.16
N LYS A 12 1.11 5.22 7.42
CA LYS A 12 0.14 6.25 7.84
C LYS A 12 -0.59 5.86 9.12
N LYS A 13 -1.14 4.64 9.21
CA LYS A 13 -1.82 4.17 10.43
C LYS A 13 -0.88 4.15 11.63
N LYS A 14 0.41 3.79 11.45
CA LYS A 14 1.43 3.92 12.50
C LYS A 14 1.65 5.38 12.89
N ALA A 15 1.85 6.27 11.92
CA ALA A 15 2.09 7.69 12.16
C ALA A 15 0.92 8.38 12.89
N GLU A 16 -0.32 8.04 12.54
CA GLU A 16 -1.52 8.51 13.23
C GLU A 16 -1.53 8.07 14.70
N GLU A 17 -1.21 6.80 14.95
CA GLU A 17 -1.19 6.25 16.30
C GLU A 17 -0.05 6.85 17.17
N ILE A 18 1.10 7.14 16.54
CA ILE A 18 2.21 7.90 17.14
C ILE A 18 1.77 9.33 17.45
N LYS A 19 1.15 10.02 16.49
CA LYS A 19 0.72 11.41 16.64
C LYS A 19 -0.25 11.57 17.81
N LYS A 20 -1.19 10.62 18.01
CA LYS A 20 -2.13 10.64 19.14
C LYS A 20 -1.43 10.63 20.51
N ARG A 21 -0.24 10.03 20.62
CA ARG A 21 0.50 9.87 21.89
C ARG A 21 1.61 10.90 22.06
N VAL A 22 2.33 11.18 20.99
CA VAL A 22 3.50 12.08 20.98
C VAL A 22 3.11 13.53 20.70
N GLY A 23 1.93 13.76 20.14
CA GLY A 23 1.40 15.09 19.80
C GLY A 23 2.02 15.71 18.54
N ARG A 24 2.89 15.00 17.82
CA ARG A 24 3.59 15.50 16.63
C ARG A 24 3.61 14.48 15.50
N ASN A 25 3.65 14.97 14.26
CA ASN A 25 3.80 14.12 13.08
C ASN A 25 5.28 13.99 12.70
N ILE A 26 5.98 13.07 13.37
CA ILE A 26 7.43 12.86 13.21
C ILE A 26 7.78 11.51 12.59
N TYR A 27 6.80 10.64 12.33
CA TYR A 27 7.07 9.25 11.92
C TYR A 27 6.97 9.01 10.41
N PHE A 28 6.07 9.69 9.69
CA PHE A 28 5.90 9.42 8.26
C PHE A 28 5.62 10.72 7.51
N SER A 29 6.58 11.07 6.66
CA SER A 29 6.63 12.29 5.86
C SER A 29 6.11 12.05 4.44
N ARG A 30 6.00 13.16 3.70
CA ARG A 30 5.67 13.11 2.27
C ARG A 30 6.78 12.44 1.45
N ASP A 31 8.03 12.58 1.85
CA ASP A 31 9.17 12.05 1.10
C ASP A 31 9.32 10.54 1.30
N ASP A 32 9.00 10.02 2.50
CA ASP A 32 8.88 8.57 2.73
C ASP A 32 7.83 7.93 1.82
N LYS A 33 6.68 8.59 1.67
CA LYS A 33 5.63 8.14 0.74
C LYS A 33 6.16 8.12 -0.69
N LYS A 34 6.85 9.17 -1.14
CA LYS A 34 7.41 9.24 -2.49
C LYS A 34 8.44 8.14 -2.73
N GLU A 35 9.26 7.82 -1.73
CA GLU A 35 10.24 6.75 -1.80
C GLU A 35 9.56 5.39 -2.01
N ILE A 36 8.57 5.04 -1.18
CA ILE A 36 7.82 3.78 -1.32
C ILE A 36 7.14 3.68 -2.69
N LEU A 37 6.59 4.78 -3.22
CA LEU A 37 5.97 4.79 -4.55
C LEU A 37 6.96 4.50 -5.69
N ARG A 38 8.25 4.79 -5.49
CA ARG A 38 9.31 4.54 -6.48
C ARG A 38 9.89 3.14 -6.42
N TRP A 39 9.55 2.36 -5.39
CA TRP A 39 10.03 0.97 -5.29
C TRP A 39 9.52 0.13 -6.46
N ASP A 40 10.35 -0.82 -6.88
CA ASP A 40 9.90 -1.87 -7.78
C ASP A 40 8.72 -2.63 -7.17
N LEU A 41 7.73 -2.96 -8.00
CA LEU A 41 6.48 -3.54 -7.52
C LEU A 41 6.65 -4.98 -7.03
N VAL A 42 7.60 -5.73 -7.59
CA VAL A 42 7.92 -7.10 -7.14
C VAL A 42 8.56 -7.02 -5.76
N ILE A 43 9.57 -6.16 -5.59
CA ILE A 43 10.22 -5.98 -4.28
C ILE A 43 9.23 -5.44 -3.23
N ALA A 44 8.38 -4.48 -3.58
CA ALA A 44 7.36 -3.97 -2.66
C ALA A 44 6.38 -5.08 -2.22
N ARG A 45 6.04 -6.02 -3.11
CA ARG A 45 5.21 -7.18 -2.76
C ARG A 45 5.94 -8.10 -1.78
N GLU A 46 7.22 -8.38 -2.01
CA GLU A 46 8.03 -9.19 -1.09
C GLU A 46 8.13 -8.54 0.30
N VAL A 47 8.35 -7.22 0.37
CA VAL A 47 8.33 -6.48 1.63
C VAL A 47 6.99 -6.66 2.35
N TRP A 48 5.87 -6.51 1.64
CA TRP A 48 4.53 -6.68 2.24
C TRP A 48 4.29 -8.10 2.74
N GLU A 49 4.64 -9.12 1.95
CA GLU A 49 4.53 -10.52 2.37
C GLU A 49 5.42 -10.84 3.56
N LYS A 50 6.65 -10.31 3.60
CA LYS A 50 7.57 -10.49 4.73
C LYS A 50 7.04 -9.84 6.02
N ILE A 51 6.44 -8.65 5.95
CA ILE A 51 5.74 -8.04 7.09
C ILE A 51 4.62 -8.97 7.59
N LYS A 52 3.80 -9.51 6.69
CA LYS A 52 2.74 -10.45 7.07
C LYS A 52 3.31 -11.69 7.74
N THR A 53 4.33 -12.30 7.17
CA THR A 53 5.00 -13.47 7.78
C THR A 53 5.52 -13.14 9.17
N ASN A 54 6.21 -12.01 9.32
CA ASN A 54 6.72 -11.54 10.61
C ASN A 54 5.61 -11.36 11.65
N VAL A 55 4.47 -10.79 11.26
CA VAL A 55 3.33 -10.56 12.17
C VAL A 55 2.54 -11.84 12.44
N PHE A 56 2.16 -12.60 11.42
CA PHE A 56 1.24 -13.73 11.59
C PHE A 56 1.93 -15.01 12.05
N VAL A 57 3.15 -15.27 11.58
CA VAL A 57 3.93 -16.47 11.90
C VAL A 57 4.83 -16.20 13.09
N PHE A 58 5.68 -15.18 13.02
CA PHE A 58 6.69 -14.90 14.04
C PHE A 58 6.20 -14.00 15.18
N LYS A 59 4.92 -13.60 15.16
CA LYS A 59 4.26 -12.79 16.20
C LYS A 59 4.98 -11.47 16.50
N GLN A 60 5.69 -10.90 15.52
CA GLN A 60 6.42 -9.66 15.67
C GLN A 60 5.49 -8.47 15.97
N GLY A 61 6.05 -7.46 16.63
CA GLY A 61 5.39 -6.22 17.01
C GLY A 61 6.39 -5.10 17.34
N GLY A 62 5.89 -4.04 17.95
CA GLY A 62 6.64 -2.84 18.30
C GLY A 62 7.00 -1.97 17.10
N LEU A 63 7.92 -1.05 17.34
CA LEU A 63 8.61 -0.28 16.31
C LEU A 63 9.97 -0.94 16.02
N SER A 64 9.94 -2.12 15.39
CA SER A 64 11.13 -2.92 15.11
C SER A 64 11.48 -2.99 13.61
N SER A 65 12.71 -3.38 13.31
CA SER A 65 13.19 -3.60 11.93
C SER A 65 12.36 -4.67 11.20
N TYR A 66 11.90 -5.71 11.90
CA TYR A 66 11.06 -6.79 11.35
C TYR A 66 9.67 -6.37 10.86
N VAL A 67 9.20 -5.17 11.19
CA VAL A 67 7.90 -4.65 10.75
C VAL A 67 8.03 -3.23 10.17
N CYS A 68 9.25 -2.82 9.85
CA CYS A 68 9.54 -1.58 9.16
C CYS A 68 9.69 -1.87 7.65
N PRO A 69 8.82 -1.30 6.79
CA PRO A 69 8.95 -1.45 5.34
C PRO A 69 10.34 -1.15 4.79
N PHE A 70 10.99 -0.09 5.29
CA PHE A 70 12.30 0.34 4.81
C PHE A 70 13.42 -0.62 5.22
N CYS A 71 13.43 -1.07 6.48
CA CYS A 71 14.43 -2.04 6.93
C CYS A 71 14.34 -3.35 6.15
N ILE A 72 13.12 -3.84 5.90
CA ILE A 72 12.89 -5.07 5.13
C ILE A 72 13.25 -4.87 3.67
N TYR A 73 12.92 -3.71 3.08
CA TYR A 73 13.31 -3.37 1.71
C TYR A 73 14.83 -3.45 1.54
N TYR A 74 15.58 -2.82 2.45
CA TYR A 74 17.05 -2.86 2.39
C TYR A 74 17.62 -4.23 2.76
N GLU A 75 16.97 -5.01 3.63
CA GLU A 75 17.32 -6.42 3.87
C GLU A 75 17.23 -7.25 2.58
N ILE A 76 16.20 -7.04 1.77
CA ILE A 76 16.03 -7.75 0.50
C ILE A 76 17.12 -7.34 -0.51
N LEU A 77 17.43 -6.04 -0.60
CA LEU A 77 18.42 -5.53 -1.55
C LEU A 77 19.88 -5.82 -1.14
N HIS A 78 20.14 -5.91 0.15
CA HIS A 78 21.49 -5.99 0.74
C HIS A 78 21.53 -7.08 1.82
N TRP A 79 21.21 -8.30 1.42
CA TRP A 79 21.13 -9.46 2.32
C TRP A 79 22.47 -9.81 2.99
N ASP A 80 23.58 -9.33 2.44
CA ASP A 80 24.96 -9.50 2.91
C ASP A 80 25.36 -8.50 4.02
N ARG A 81 24.52 -7.50 4.30
CA ARG A 81 24.83 -6.40 5.24
C ARG A 81 24.19 -6.60 6.60
N ALA A 82 24.80 -6.03 7.63
CA ALA A 82 24.25 -6.06 8.99
C ALA A 82 23.05 -5.10 9.15
N ASP A 83 22.17 -5.35 10.13
CA ASP A 83 20.94 -4.55 10.35
C ASP A 83 21.20 -3.04 10.49
N ILE A 84 22.27 -2.67 11.19
CA ILE A 84 22.64 -1.27 11.40
C ILE A 84 23.07 -0.59 10.10
N GLU A 85 23.91 -1.25 9.30
CA GLU A 85 24.37 -0.76 8.00
C GLU A 85 23.17 -0.56 7.06
N ARG A 86 22.24 -1.51 7.03
CA ARG A 86 21.02 -1.40 6.22
C ARG A 86 20.15 -0.23 6.66
N CYS A 87 20.10 0.08 7.97
CA CYS A 87 19.35 1.23 8.47
C CYS A 87 20.02 2.56 8.14
N GLU A 88 21.35 2.62 8.15
CA GLU A 88 22.13 3.81 7.76
C GLU A 88 22.02 4.08 6.26
N MET A 89 21.91 3.03 5.45
CA MET A 89 21.74 3.13 4.00
C MET A 89 20.30 3.46 3.58
N CYS A 90 19.31 3.29 4.46
CA CYS A 90 17.91 3.49 4.08
C CYS A 90 17.50 4.96 4.10
N GLY A 91 16.74 5.37 3.08
CA GLY A 91 16.29 6.76 2.98
C GLY A 91 15.45 7.22 4.17
N TYR A 92 14.73 6.29 4.80
CA TYR A 92 13.98 6.55 6.03
C TYR A 92 14.90 6.85 7.23
N GLY A 93 15.97 6.06 7.41
CA GLY A 93 16.98 6.28 8.45
C GLY A 93 17.71 7.61 8.24
N ALA A 94 18.03 7.97 7.01
CA ALA A 94 18.63 9.27 6.69
C ALA A 94 17.74 10.47 7.07
N ARG A 95 16.41 10.32 7.05
CA ARG A 95 15.47 11.40 7.38
C ARG A 95 15.05 11.44 8.85
N HIS A 96 14.93 10.28 9.48
CA HIS A 96 14.38 10.13 10.83
C HIS A 96 15.40 9.70 11.88
N GLY A 97 16.65 9.45 11.47
CA GLY A 97 17.68 8.83 12.29
C GLY A 97 17.55 7.31 12.34
N CYS A 98 18.68 6.63 12.58
CA CYS A 98 18.72 5.18 12.68
C CYS A 98 18.06 4.71 13.99
N CYS A 99 17.32 3.60 13.92
CA CYS A 99 16.61 3.03 15.06
C CYS A 99 17.53 2.70 16.26
N PHE A 100 18.83 2.56 16.02
CA PHE A 100 19.84 2.23 17.01
C PHE A 100 20.44 3.45 17.70
N TYR A 101 20.19 4.66 17.19
CA TYR A 101 20.80 5.89 17.71
C TYR A 101 19.85 6.61 18.67
N GLU A 102 20.42 7.15 19.75
CA GLU A 102 19.68 7.77 20.85
C GLU A 102 19.03 9.11 20.48
N ASP A 103 19.57 9.81 19.50
CA ASP A 103 19.08 11.12 19.04
C ASP A 103 18.03 11.03 17.92
N SER A 104 17.70 9.81 17.47
CA SER A 104 16.75 9.54 16.39
C SER A 104 15.30 9.87 16.77
N ASP A 105 14.47 10.16 15.76
CA ASP A 105 13.01 10.29 15.95
C ASP A 105 12.41 8.99 16.49
N TYR A 106 12.97 7.84 16.11
CA TYR A 106 12.60 6.55 16.70
C TYR A 106 12.77 6.54 18.21
N ARG A 107 13.93 6.97 18.72
CA ARG A 107 14.17 6.99 20.15
C ARG A 107 13.24 7.96 20.86
N ARG A 108 13.04 9.16 20.31
CA ARG A 108 12.09 10.15 20.83
C ARG A 108 10.65 9.62 20.92
N ILE A 109 10.26 8.79 19.97
CA ILE A 109 8.95 8.11 19.99
C ILE A 109 8.94 7.03 21.08
N TYR A 110 10.00 6.23 21.17
CA TYR A 110 10.15 5.16 22.15
C TYR A 110 10.11 5.69 23.59
N ASP A 111 10.75 6.82 23.86
CA ASP A 111 10.77 7.43 25.19
C ASP A 111 9.39 7.96 25.63
N LYS A 112 8.50 8.24 24.67
CA LYS A 112 7.16 8.80 24.92
C LYS A 112 6.04 7.77 24.95
N MET A 113 6.29 6.54 24.53
CA MET A 113 5.31 5.47 24.61
C MET A 113 5.96 4.10 24.59
N ILE A 114 5.33 3.12 25.24
CA ILE A 114 5.81 1.73 25.22
C ILE A 114 5.39 1.09 23.88
N PRO A 115 6.28 0.94 22.88
CA PRO A 115 5.84 0.63 21.52
C PRO A 115 5.32 -0.80 21.39
N ALA A 116 5.79 -1.73 22.22
CA ALA A 116 5.30 -3.11 22.24
C ALA A 116 3.83 -3.21 22.69
N ILE A 117 3.38 -2.29 23.54
CA ILE A 117 1.97 -2.22 23.97
C ILE A 117 1.13 -1.59 22.86
N VAL A 118 1.59 -0.47 22.31
CA VAL A 118 0.85 0.30 21.29
C VAL A 118 0.80 -0.44 19.95
N PHE A 119 1.96 -0.82 19.42
CA PHE A 119 2.12 -1.59 18.20
C PHE A 119 2.25 -3.08 18.50
N SER A 120 1.36 -3.59 19.34
CA SER A 120 1.33 -5.02 19.66
C SER A 120 1.09 -5.88 18.40
N ASN A 121 1.41 -7.16 18.48
CA ASN A 121 1.09 -8.10 17.40
C ASN A 121 -0.41 -8.08 17.03
N ARG A 122 -1.29 -7.93 18.03
CA ARG A 122 -2.73 -7.80 17.84
C ARG A 122 -3.09 -6.55 17.04
N TRP A 123 -2.43 -5.43 17.31
CA TRP A 123 -2.60 -4.20 16.55
C TRP A 123 -2.21 -4.40 15.08
N TYR A 124 -1.04 -4.98 14.82
CA TYR A 124 -0.60 -5.25 13.45
C TYR A 124 -1.54 -6.19 12.70
N LYS A 125 -1.99 -7.29 13.33
CA LYS A 125 -2.94 -8.22 12.71
C LYS A 125 -4.25 -7.53 12.30
N LYS A 126 -4.78 -6.68 13.18
CA LYS A 126 -5.98 -5.87 12.90
C LYS A 126 -5.74 -4.94 11.70
N VAL A 127 -4.67 -4.16 11.74
CA VAL A 127 -4.35 -3.18 10.70
C VAL A 127 -4.09 -3.83 9.34
N ILE A 128 -3.35 -4.94 9.30
CA ILE A 128 -3.11 -5.67 8.05
C ILE A 128 -4.42 -6.21 7.48
N LYS A 129 -5.29 -6.77 8.33
CA LYS A 129 -6.59 -7.28 7.88
C LYS A 129 -7.44 -6.16 7.28
N GLU A 130 -7.53 -5.00 7.94
CA GLU A 130 -8.24 -3.83 7.40
C GLU A 130 -7.69 -3.40 6.03
N ILE A 131 -6.35 -3.32 5.88
CA ILE A 131 -5.72 -2.92 4.62
C ILE A 131 -6.02 -3.94 3.50
N GLU A 132 -5.99 -5.24 3.80
CA GLU A 132 -6.32 -6.29 2.84
C GLU A 132 -7.81 -6.25 2.43
N GLU A 133 -8.71 -6.00 3.38
CA GLU A 133 -10.15 -5.82 3.11
C GLU A 133 -10.41 -4.59 2.23
N GLU A 134 -9.79 -3.44 2.55
CA GLU A 134 -9.87 -2.23 1.74
C GLU A 134 -9.36 -2.47 0.31
N ALA A 135 -8.23 -3.19 0.16
CA ALA A 135 -7.68 -3.56 -1.14
C ALA A 135 -8.62 -4.48 -1.94
N ALA A 136 -9.28 -5.44 -1.28
CA ALA A 136 -10.24 -6.33 -1.91
C ALA A 136 -11.50 -5.57 -2.38
N ILE A 137 -12.01 -4.64 -1.56
CA ILE A 137 -13.14 -3.79 -1.91
C ILE A 137 -12.82 -2.93 -3.13
N GLU A 138 -11.63 -2.33 -3.19
CA GLU A 138 -11.22 -1.51 -4.33
C GLU A 138 -11.13 -2.33 -5.62
N LYS A 139 -10.51 -3.51 -5.56
CA LYS A 139 -10.45 -4.44 -6.69
C LYS A 139 -11.85 -4.85 -7.17
N TYR A 140 -12.77 -5.12 -6.23
CA TYR A 140 -14.15 -5.41 -6.55
C TYR A 140 -14.84 -4.24 -7.25
N LYS A 141 -14.71 -3.01 -6.73
CA LYS A 141 -15.26 -1.79 -7.35
C LYS A 141 -14.75 -1.56 -8.77
N GLU A 142 -13.45 -1.78 -9.01
CA GLU A 142 -12.88 -1.71 -10.36
C GLU A 142 -13.45 -2.77 -11.30
N GLY A 143 -13.64 -4.00 -10.81
CA GLY A 143 -14.27 -5.09 -11.55
C GLY A 143 -15.70 -4.74 -11.96
N VAL A 144 -16.50 -4.22 -11.02
CA VAL A 144 -17.88 -3.77 -11.29
C VAL A 144 -17.89 -2.65 -12.33
N LYS A 145 -17.02 -1.62 -12.20
CA LYS A 145 -16.93 -0.53 -13.18
C LYS A 145 -16.62 -1.06 -14.59
N LYS A 146 -15.67 -1.98 -14.72
CA LYS A 146 -15.33 -2.61 -16.01
C LYS A 146 -16.49 -3.42 -16.59
N ALA A 147 -17.20 -4.17 -15.75
CA ALA A 147 -18.35 -4.96 -16.17
C ALA A 147 -19.52 -4.08 -16.64
N VAL A 148 -19.86 -3.03 -15.88
CA VAL A 148 -20.90 -2.06 -16.25
C VAL A 148 -20.55 -1.37 -17.57
N PHE A 149 -19.29 -0.91 -17.73
CA PHE A 149 -18.83 -0.30 -18.96
C PHE A 149 -18.91 -1.25 -20.15
N LYS A 150 -18.51 -2.51 -19.98
CA LYS A 150 -18.60 -3.54 -21.02
C LYS A 150 -20.06 -3.78 -21.44
N ASN A 151 -20.98 -3.92 -20.48
CA ASN A 151 -22.40 -4.13 -20.76
C ASN A 151 -23.01 -2.93 -21.50
N PHE A 152 -22.67 -1.70 -21.08
CA PHE A 152 -23.09 -0.49 -21.77
C PHE A 152 -22.66 -0.48 -23.25
N TRP A 153 -21.42 -0.85 -23.55
CA TRP A 153 -20.95 -0.94 -24.94
C TRP A 153 -21.65 -2.03 -25.75
N HIS A 154 -21.91 -3.19 -25.15
CA HIS A 154 -22.68 -4.25 -25.81
C HIS A 154 -24.11 -3.78 -26.15
N GLU A 155 -24.78 -3.11 -25.21
CA GLU A 155 -26.13 -2.56 -25.44
C GLU A 155 -26.13 -1.45 -26.50
N TRP A 156 -25.15 -0.55 -26.46
CA TRP A 156 -25.02 0.52 -27.44
C TRP A 156 -24.76 -0.02 -28.85
N ALA A 157 -23.82 -0.96 -29.00
CA ALA A 157 -23.50 -1.59 -30.29
C ALA A 157 -24.72 -2.33 -30.87
N ALA A 158 -25.50 -3.02 -30.03
CA ALA A 158 -26.73 -3.68 -30.45
C ALA A 158 -27.79 -2.69 -30.96
N LYS A 159 -27.95 -1.53 -30.29
CA LYS A 159 -28.86 -0.46 -30.74
C LYS A 159 -28.38 0.18 -32.05
N ALA A 160 -27.09 0.51 -32.14
CA ALA A 160 -26.50 1.09 -33.34
C ALA A 160 -26.64 0.17 -34.56
N GLY A 161 -26.42 -1.14 -34.39
CA GLY A 161 -26.63 -2.14 -35.44
C GLY A 161 -28.07 -2.19 -35.95
N LYS A 162 -29.06 -2.11 -35.06
CA LYS A 162 -30.49 -2.06 -35.43
C LYS A 162 -30.82 -0.80 -36.24
N VAL A 163 -30.31 0.37 -35.82
CA VAL A 163 -30.50 1.64 -36.54
C VAL A 163 -29.87 1.57 -37.93
N PHE A 164 -28.63 1.08 -38.03
CA PHE A 164 -27.93 0.91 -39.30
C PHE A 164 -28.69 -0.02 -40.26
N GLN A 165 -29.18 -1.16 -39.78
CA GLN A 165 -29.99 -2.07 -40.60
C GLN A 165 -31.33 -1.47 -41.04
N ARG A 166 -31.89 -0.54 -40.27
CA ARG A 166 -33.11 0.19 -40.66
C ARG A 166 -32.82 1.18 -41.78
N LEU A 167 -31.82 2.03 -41.59
CA LEU A 167 -31.38 3.02 -42.58
C LEU A 167 -30.96 2.36 -43.91
N LYS A 168 -30.29 1.19 -43.84
CA LYS A 168 -29.93 0.43 -45.03
C LYS A 168 -31.16 -0.01 -45.84
N ARG A 169 -32.18 -0.55 -45.17
CA ARG A 169 -33.45 -0.97 -45.81
C ARG A 169 -34.23 0.20 -46.39
N GLU A 170 -34.29 1.32 -45.67
CA GLU A 170 -34.94 2.56 -46.17
C GLU A 170 -34.29 3.01 -47.50
N ARG A 171 -32.95 2.99 -47.58
CA ARG A 171 -32.21 3.36 -48.80
C ARG A 171 -32.38 2.41 -49.98
N GLU A 172 -32.50 1.10 -49.71
CA GLU A 172 -32.71 0.09 -50.74
C GLU A 172 -34.11 0.25 -51.37
N ASN A 173 -35.12 0.64 -50.58
CA ASN A 173 -36.48 0.88 -51.08
C ASN A 173 -36.64 2.21 -51.83
N GLU A 174 -35.80 3.22 -51.58
CA GLU A 174 -35.83 4.51 -52.29
C GLU A 174 -35.22 4.46 -53.70
N GLY A 175 -34.58 3.35 -54.09
CA GLY A 175 -33.93 3.18 -55.39
C GLY A 175 -34.71 2.36 -56.43
N GLU A 176 -35.96 1.97 -56.12
CA GLU A 176 -36.82 1.15 -56.99
C GLU A 176 -37.97 1.93 -57.67
N ASP A 177 -38.02 3.25 -57.55
CA ASP A 177 -38.91 4.17 -58.30
C ASP A 177 -38.18 4.88 -59.46
#